data_AF-A0A951LZX4-F1
#
_entry.id   AF-A0A951LZX4-F1
#
_cell.length_a   1.000
_cell.length_b   1.000
_cell.length_c   1.000
_cell.angle_alpha   90.00
_cell.angle_beta   90.00
_cell.angle_gamma   90.00
#
_symmetry.space_group_name_H-M   'P 1'
#
loop_
_entity.id
_entity.type
_entity.pdbx_description
1 polymer ?
#
loop_
_entity_poly.entity_id
_entity_poly.type
_entity_poly.pdbx_seq_one_letter_code
_entity_poly.pdbx_strand_id
1 'polypeptide(L)'
;GSVINGGTFVVPNALGNKVIHPYSDFLLHNIGTGDGIPFLNTPDYAATANMIRTAPLWGLRTRNRLMHDGLTFNAQEAIQRHAGQALNARNAFNALQTGQRNQLLAFLNSL
;
A
#
# COMPACT_ATOMS: atom_id res chain seq x y z
N GLY A 1 14.25 -23.20 13.37
CA GLY A 1 13.28 -22.10 13.33
C GLY A 1 14.00 -20.79 13.58
N SER A 2 13.35 -19.64 13.38
CA SER A 2 13.94 -18.33 13.67
C SER A 2 13.70 -17.96 15.13
N VAL A 3 14.78 -17.73 15.86
CA VAL A 3 14.72 -17.26 17.24
C VAL A 3 14.44 -15.77 17.24
N ILE A 4 13.43 -15.33 17.98
CA ILE A 4 13.06 -13.92 18.13
C ILE A 4 12.87 -13.58 19.62
N ASN A 5 12.75 -12.29 19.93
CA ASN A 5 12.56 -11.80 21.30
C ASN A 5 13.60 -12.37 22.29
N GLY A 6 14.88 -12.29 21.92
CA GLY A 6 15.99 -12.70 22.78
C GLY A 6 16.05 -14.19 23.13
N GLY A 7 15.39 -15.08 22.38
CA GLY A 7 15.35 -16.51 22.71
C GLY A 7 14.00 -17.02 23.15
N THR A 8 13.08 -16.12 23.53
CA THR A 8 11.79 -16.47 24.13
C THR A 8 10.87 -17.20 23.16
N PHE A 9 10.96 -16.90 21.86
CA PHE A 9 10.11 -17.52 20.84
C PHE A 9 10.93 -18.09 19.68
N VAL A 10 10.49 -19.24 19.19
CA VAL A 10 11.04 -19.88 17.99
C VAL A 10 9.95 -19.98 16.94
N VAL A 11 10.08 -19.21 15.87
CA VAL A 11 9.23 -19.32 14.69
C VAL A 11 9.61 -20.61 13.95
N PRO A 12 8.66 -21.50 13.62
CA PRO A 12 8.95 -22.74 12.91
C PRO A 12 9.71 -22.50 11.60
N ASN A 13 10.51 -23.47 11.16
CA ASN A 13 11.31 -23.32 9.93
C ASN A 13 10.45 -23.09 8.67
N ALA A 14 9.19 -23.52 8.70
CA ALA A 14 8.22 -23.27 7.65
C ALA A 14 7.90 -21.76 7.47
N LEU A 15 7.98 -20.98 8.55
CA LEU A 15 7.60 -19.55 8.58
C LEU A 15 8.80 -18.62 8.83
N GLY A 16 9.83 -19.09 9.52
CA GLY A 16 11.00 -18.30 9.89
C GLY A 16 11.98 -18.10 8.72
N ASN A 17 12.67 -16.96 8.72
CA ASN A 17 13.72 -16.58 7.76
C ASN A 17 13.29 -16.73 6.29
N LYS A 18 12.04 -16.39 5.99
CA LYS A 18 11.53 -16.37 4.62
C LYS A 18 11.64 -14.97 4.03
N VAL A 19 12.07 -14.90 2.78
CA VAL A 19 11.93 -13.69 1.98
C VAL A 19 10.45 -13.57 1.62
N ILE A 20 9.90 -12.41 1.89
CA ILE A 20 8.51 -12.07 1.62
C ILE A 20 8.47 -10.75 0.86
N HIS A 21 7.53 -10.60 -0.05
CA HIS A 21 7.38 -9.38 -0.87
C HIS A 21 6.00 -8.78 -0.65
N PRO A 22 5.76 -8.05 0.45
CA PRO A 22 4.45 -7.43 0.74
C PRO A 22 4.07 -6.32 -0.24
N TYR A 23 5.03 -5.83 -1.04
CA TYR A 23 4.90 -4.64 -1.88
C TYR A 23 4.37 -3.43 -1.09
N SER A 24 4.85 -3.32 0.16
CA SER A 24 4.58 -2.25 1.10
C SER A 24 5.80 -2.14 2.03
N ASP A 25 6.10 -0.94 2.47
CA ASP A 25 7.11 -0.64 3.49
C ASP A 25 6.51 -0.57 4.90
N PHE A 26 5.19 -0.67 5.02
CA PHE A 26 4.41 -0.52 6.24
C PHE A 26 4.60 0.82 6.97
N LEU A 27 5.16 1.82 6.30
CA LEU A 27 5.37 3.15 6.86
C LEU A 27 4.11 4.01 6.69
N LEU A 28 4.11 5.12 7.42
CA LEU A 28 3.11 6.17 7.29
C LEU A 28 3.47 7.09 6.13
N HIS A 29 2.51 7.32 5.24
CA HIS A 29 2.65 8.23 4.12
C HIS A 29 1.60 9.34 4.16
N ASN A 30 2.03 10.55 3.81
CA ASN A 30 1.16 11.70 3.76
C ASN A 30 0.29 11.63 2.51
N ILE A 31 -0.98 11.31 2.71
CA ILE A 31 -1.99 11.26 1.64
C ILE A 31 -2.66 12.61 1.43
N GLY A 32 -2.37 13.60 2.28
CA GLY A 32 -2.89 14.96 2.25
C GLY A 32 -4.35 15.10 2.67
N THR A 33 -5.20 14.15 2.27
CA THR A 33 -6.70 14.11 2.15
C THR A 33 -7.16 13.88 0.69
N GLY A 34 -6.31 13.36 -0.20
CA GLY A 34 -6.67 13.05 -1.59
C GLY A 34 -7.78 12.00 -1.80
N ASP A 35 -8.38 11.50 -0.73
CA ASP A 35 -9.54 10.60 -0.68
C ASP A 35 -10.73 11.16 0.14
N GLY A 36 -10.64 12.42 0.62
CA GLY A 36 -11.75 13.11 1.29
C GLY A 36 -12.06 12.64 2.71
N ILE A 37 -11.22 11.80 3.33
CA ILE A 37 -11.43 11.37 4.71
C ILE A 37 -11.09 12.54 5.66
N PRO A 38 -12.05 12.99 6.49
CA PRO A 38 -11.81 14.09 7.42
C PRO A 38 -10.88 13.63 8.55
N PHE A 39 -9.90 14.47 8.88
CA PHE A 39 -8.95 14.21 9.96
C PHE A 39 -9.16 15.17 11.13
N LEU A 40 -9.02 14.65 12.34
CA LEU A 40 -9.06 15.46 13.56
C LEU A 40 -7.68 16.11 13.77
N ASN A 41 -7.53 17.36 13.35
CA ASN A 41 -6.31 18.13 13.54
C ASN A 41 -6.29 18.78 14.95
N THR A 42 -6.03 17.98 15.99
CA THR A 42 -5.66 18.53 17.30
C THR A 42 -4.16 18.84 17.34
N PRO A 43 -3.68 19.73 18.24
CA PRO A 43 -2.25 19.98 18.42
C PRO A 43 -1.44 18.69 18.64
N ASP A 44 -2.01 17.70 19.33
CA ASP A 44 -1.36 16.42 19.63
C ASP A 44 -1.19 15.51 18.41
N TYR A 45 -2.01 15.67 17.37
CA TYR A 45 -2.02 14.80 16.17
C TYR A 45 -1.70 15.53 14.87
N ALA A 46 -1.35 16.81 14.92
CA ALA A 46 -1.14 17.65 13.74
C ALA A 46 -0.11 17.06 12.76
N ALA A 47 0.95 16.41 13.26
CA ALA A 47 2.00 15.81 12.43
C ALA A 47 1.57 14.51 11.72
N THR A 48 0.55 13.81 12.23
CA THR A 48 0.10 12.52 11.70
C THR A 48 -1.31 12.56 11.11
N ALA A 49 -1.98 13.71 11.14
CA ALA A 49 -3.38 13.84 10.73
C ALA A 49 -3.62 13.30 9.32
N ASN A 50 -2.74 13.57 8.36
CA ASN A 50 -2.87 13.13 6.97
C ASN A 50 -2.07 11.87 6.64
N MET A 51 -1.60 11.16 7.65
CA MET A 51 -0.68 10.05 7.49
C MET A 51 -1.44 8.72 7.53
N ILE A 52 -1.30 7.90 6.49
CA ILE A 52 -1.88 6.56 6.46
C ILE A 52 -0.79 5.52 6.26
N ARG A 53 -0.91 4.40 6.96
CA ARG A 53 -0.02 3.26 6.81
C ARG A 53 -0.29 2.56 5.48
N THR A 54 0.77 2.27 4.72
CA THR A 54 0.63 1.46 3.49
C THR A 54 0.18 0.04 3.83
N ALA A 55 -0.92 -0.40 3.21
CA ALA A 55 -1.36 -1.79 3.28
C ALA A 55 -0.51 -2.67 2.34
N PRO A 56 -0.23 -3.92 2.70
CA PRO A 56 0.44 -4.84 1.79
C PRO A 56 -0.46 -5.15 0.59
N LEU A 57 0.10 -5.31 -0.60
CA LEU A 57 -0.64 -5.68 -1.80
C LEU A 57 -0.89 -7.19 -1.89
N TRP A 58 -0.57 -7.98 -0.87
CA TRP A 58 -0.93 -9.39 -0.83
C TRP A 58 -2.44 -9.61 -0.88
N GLY A 59 -2.87 -10.49 -1.77
CA GLY A 59 -4.28 -10.78 -2.02
C GLY A 59 -5.01 -9.64 -2.70
N LEU A 60 -4.32 -8.68 -3.35
CA LEU A 60 -4.94 -7.52 -4.00
C LEU A 60 -6.06 -7.95 -4.96
N ARG A 61 -5.88 -9.04 -5.73
CA ARG A 61 -6.92 -9.56 -6.65
C ARG A 61 -8.24 -9.90 -5.95
N THR A 62 -8.20 -10.26 -4.67
CA THR A 62 -9.40 -10.63 -3.90
C THR A 62 -10.09 -9.43 -3.23
N ARG A 63 -9.50 -8.23 -3.32
CA ARG A 63 -10.05 -6.99 -2.76
C ARG A 63 -10.99 -6.36 -3.78
N ASN A 64 -12.23 -6.07 -3.38
CA ASN A 64 -13.21 -5.38 -4.21
C ASN A 64 -13.40 -3.90 -3.84
N ARG A 65 -12.72 -3.42 -2.79
CA ARG A 65 -12.71 -2.02 -2.36
C ARG A 65 -11.28 -1.60 -2.07
N LEU A 66 -10.84 -0.56 -2.76
CA LEU A 66 -9.49 0.00 -2.73
C LEU A 66 -9.53 1.44 -2.22
N MET A 67 -8.34 1.97 -1.92
CA MET A 67 -8.14 3.24 -1.20
C MET A 67 -8.68 3.18 0.23
N HIS A 68 -8.39 4.19 1.04
CA HIS A 68 -8.79 4.22 2.46
C HIS A 68 -10.29 4.46 2.63
N ASP A 69 -10.93 5.09 1.65
CA ASP A 69 -12.37 5.36 1.63
C ASP A 69 -13.20 4.20 1.05
N GLY A 70 -12.54 3.20 0.44
CA GLY A 70 -13.20 2.05 -0.16
C GLY A 70 -14.09 2.38 -1.35
N LEU A 71 -13.89 3.54 -1.99
CA LEU A 71 -14.71 4.04 -3.11
C LEU A 71 -14.17 3.67 -4.50
N THR A 72 -13.11 2.87 -4.57
CA THR A 72 -12.53 2.43 -5.84
C THR A 72 -12.54 0.91 -5.99
N PHE A 73 -12.88 0.44 -7.19
CA PHE A 73 -13.16 -0.97 -7.45
C PHE A 73 -12.17 -1.66 -8.39
N ASN A 74 -11.17 -0.93 -8.90
CA ASN A 74 -10.12 -1.48 -9.75
C ASN A 74 -8.76 -0.77 -9.55
N ALA A 75 -7.66 -1.48 -9.82
CA ALA A 75 -6.31 -0.98 -9.56
C ALA A 75 -5.94 0.25 -10.39
N GLN A 76 -6.39 0.33 -11.64
CA GLN A 76 -6.06 1.47 -12.51
C GLN A 76 -6.65 2.77 -11.97
N GLU A 77 -7.94 2.77 -11.61
CA GLU A 77 -8.60 3.92 -11.00
C GLU A 77 -7.97 4.29 -9.66
N ALA A 78 -7.60 3.28 -8.85
CA ALA A 78 -6.93 3.53 -7.58
C ALA A 78 -5.60 4.27 -7.81
N ILE A 79 -4.80 3.81 -8.78
CA ILE A 79 -3.55 4.48 -9.17
C ILE A 79 -3.81 5.94 -9.58
N GLN A 80 -4.86 6.22 -10.35
CA GLN A 80 -5.15 7.60 -10.79
C GLN A 80 -5.55 8.53 -9.64
N ARG A 81 -6.24 8.01 -8.62
CA ARG A 81 -6.65 8.78 -7.44
C ARG A 81 -5.49 9.12 -6.50
N HIS A 82 -4.34 8.46 -6.61
CA HIS A 82 -3.19 8.78 -5.78
C HIS A 82 -2.64 10.19 -6.06
N ALA A 83 -2.35 10.93 -5.00
CA ALA A 83 -1.82 12.29 -5.03
C ALA A 83 -0.71 12.45 -3.97
N GLY A 84 -0.27 13.69 -3.71
CA GLY A 84 0.72 13.99 -2.67
C GLY A 84 2.02 13.23 -2.88
N GLN A 85 2.46 12.48 -1.88
CA GLN A 85 3.70 11.67 -1.95
C GLN A 85 3.67 10.62 -3.07
N ALA A 86 2.50 10.14 -3.47
CA ALA A 86 2.34 9.12 -4.51
C ALA A 86 2.26 9.71 -5.94
N LEU A 87 2.32 11.04 -6.09
CA LEU A 87 2.21 11.72 -7.39
C LEU A 87 3.24 11.22 -8.41
N ASN A 88 4.49 11.02 -8.00
CA ASN A 88 5.55 10.55 -8.88
C ASN A 88 5.27 9.14 -9.41
N ALA A 89 4.77 8.23 -8.56
CA ALA A 89 4.39 6.88 -8.97
C ALA A 89 3.22 6.88 -9.96
N ARG A 90 2.19 7.70 -9.70
CA ARG A 90 1.06 7.88 -10.65
C ARG A 90 1.55 8.42 -12.00
N ASN A 91 2.41 9.44 -11.98
CA ASN A 91 2.93 10.04 -13.21
C ASN A 91 3.78 9.03 -14.00
N ALA A 92 4.58 8.20 -13.32
CA ALA A 92 5.32 7.11 -13.95
C ALA A 92 4.39 6.09 -14.61
N PHE A 93 3.28 5.71 -13.95
CA PHE A 93 2.25 4.85 -14.55
C PHE A 93 1.64 5.47 -15.81
N ASN A 94 1.36 6.77 -15.78
CA ASN A 94 0.79 7.49 -16.92
C ASN A 94 1.76 7.55 -18.11
N ALA A 95 3.07 7.64 -17.84
CA ALA A 95 4.12 7.65 -18.86
C ALA A 95 4.40 6.26 -19.48
N LEU A 96 3.90 5.16 -18.91
CA LEU A 96 4.08 3.83 -19.48
C LEU A 96 3.42 3.71 -20.86
N GLN A 97 4.07 2.97 -21.76
CA GLN A 97 3.42 2.52 -22.99
C GLN A 97 2.30 1.54 -22.67
N THR A 98 1.31 1.42 -23.55
CA THR A 98 0.14 0.54 -23.34
C THR A 98 0.53 -0.89 -22.97
N GLY A 99 1.54 -1.48 -23.63
CA GLY A 99 2.02 -2.82 -23.31
C GLY A 99 2.58 -2.93 -21.88
N GLN A 100 3.39 -1.97 -21.45
CA GLN A 100 3.97 -1.94 -20.10
C GLN A 100 2.89 -1.72 -19.03
N ARG A 101 1.92 -0.84 -19.33
CA ARG A 101 0.76 -0.61 -18.45
C ARG A 101 -0.04 -1.89 -18.25
N ASN A 102 -0.30 -2.64 -19.32
CA ASN A 102 -1.00 -3.91 -19.25
C ASN A 102 -0.23 -4.96 -18.45
N GLN A 103 1.10 -5.02 -18.60
CA GLN A 103 1.95 -5.91 -17.81
C GLN A 103 1.89 -5.58 -16.31
N LEU A 104 1.94 -4.30 -15.95
CA LEU A 104 1.82 -3.87 -14.55
C LEU A 104 0.44 -4.21 -13.97
N LEU A 105 -0.64 -3.95 -14.70
CA LEU A 105 -1.99 -4.30 -14.25
C LEU A 105 -2.18 -5.82 -14.14
N ALA A 106 -1.60 -6.60 -15.05
CA ALA A 106 -1.60 -8.06 -14.97
C ALA A 106 -0.85 -8.57 -13.74
N PHE A 107 0.29 -7.96 -13.41
CA PHE A 107 1.02 -8.24 -12.18
C PHE A 107 0.19 -7.90 -10.93
N LEU A 108 -0.42 -6.70 -10.87
CA LEU A 108 -1.28 -6.34 -9.73
C LEU A 108 -2.49 -7.29 -9.58
N ASN A 109 -3.04 -7.76 -10.70
CA ASN A 109 -4.11 -8.75 -10.71
C ASN A 109 -3.64 -10.18 -10.37
N SER A 110 -2.34 -10.46 -10.30
CA SER A 110 -1.83 -11.77 -9.85
C SER A 110 -1.55 -11.83 -8.36
N LEU A 111 -1.56 -10.68 -7.67
CA LEU A 111 -1.31 -10.54 -6.23
C LEU A 111 -2.48 -10.96 -5.35
#